data_AF-A0A8T7BBD0-F1
#
_entry.id   AF-A0A8T7BBD0-F1
#
_cell.length_a   1.000
_cell.length_b   1.000
_cell.length_c   1.000
_cell.angle_alpha   90.00
_cell.angle_beta   90.00
_cell.angle_gamma   90.00
#
_symmetry.space_group_name_H-M   'P 1'
#
loop_
_entity.id
_entity.type
_entity.pdbx_description
1 polymer ?
#
loop_
_entity_poly.entity_id
_entity_poly.type
_entity_poly.pdbx_seq_one_letter_code
_entity_poly.pdbx_strand_id
1 'polypeptide(L)'
;MSDLPVGTKYGVVGVVDIGTAVAAITNSGIGLYADGTTMATKGIGANGPTVGYSGVQGTTNFDGNAAVDINGFEIGLLGVSTGTTVSDNFGVYGVSNNVGVFGAAPNLAGEFVGDVQIGRQGEMRLTGPQLIMRAGEGDNTIILDATAGEGTGLIEAGAFNVTGGSDLSENFNIVPSVGSSIEPGTVVSIDPASAGQLVVSAEAYDRKVAGIVSGAGGVRPGMTMGQRGSIADGEHPVALTGRVYVRADASHHAIQPGDLLTTSALPGYAMRVVDFDRAPGAIIGKAMTALESGTGLVLVLVTLQ
;
A
#
# COMPACT_ATOMS: atom_id res chain seq x y z
N MET A 1 -57.87 -8.94 -2.05
CA MET A 1 -57.99 -10.26 -2.70
C MET A 1 -58.08 -10.06 -4.22
N SER A 2 -56.97 -9.92 -4.97
CA SER A 2 -57.06 -9.78 -6.44
C SER A 2 -55.76 -9.92 -7.27
N ASP A 3 -54.68 -10.57 -6.83
CA ASP A 3 -53.48 -10.72 -7.69
C ASP A 3 -52.80 -12.10 -7.60
N LEU A 4 -53.57 -13.18 -7.75
CA LEU A 4 -52.98 -14.48 -8.06
C LEU A 4 -52.93 -14.66 -9.60
N PRO A 5 -51.74 -14.78 -10.22
CA PRO A 5 -51.63 -14.92 -11.67
C PRO A 5 -52.37 -16.17 -12.18
N VAL A 6 -53.33 -15.93 -13.08
CA VAL A 6 -54.16 -16.96 -13.71
C VAL A 6 -53.28 -17.92 -14.49
N GLY A 7 -53.38 -19.22 -14.19
CA GLY A 7 -52.63 -20.30 -14.87
C GLY A 7 -51.53 -20.97 -14.03
N THR A 8 -51.26 -20.48 -12.82
CA THR A 8 -50.27 -21.08 -11.92
C THR A 8 -50.91 -22.13 -11.01
N LYS A 9 -50.30 -23.32 -10.88
CA LYS A 9 -50.73 -24.35 -9.92
C LYS A 9 -50.09 -24.07 -8.56
N TYR A 10 -50.91 -23.94 -7.52
CA TYR A 10 -50.45 -23.73 -6.15
C TYR A 10 -50.74 -24.95 -5.28
N GLY A 11 -49.80 -25.33 -4.41
CA GLY A 11 -50.00 -26.40 -3.42
C GLY A 11 -50.73 -25.89 -2.17
N VAL A 12 -50.24 -24.81 -1.56
CA VAL A 12 -50.84 -24.13 -0.41
C VAL A 12 -50.79 -22.62 -0.63
N VAL A 13 -51.91 -21.93 -0.41
CA VAL A 13 -52.00 -20.47 -0.46
C VAL A 13 -52.65 -20.00 0.84
N GLY A 14 -51.87 -19.32 1.69
CA GLY A 14 -52.39 -18.61 2.86
C GLY A 14 -52.40 -17.11 2.59
N VAL A 15 -53.52 -16.45 2.86
CA VAL A 15 -53.66 -14.99 2.80
C VAL A 15 -54.30 -14.55 4.11
N VAL A 16 -53.67 -13.63 4.83
CA VAL A 16 -54.23 -13.05 6.05
C VAL A 16 -53.88 -11.57 6.12
N ASP A 17 -54.82 -10.75 6.57
CA ASP A 17 -54.62 -9.30 6.70
C ASP A 17 -53.76 -8.96 7.94
N ILE A 18 -53.91 -9.72 9.04
CA ILE A 18 -53.08 -9.61 10.25
C ILE A 18 -52.97 -11.01 10.89
N GLY A 19 -51.76 -11.53 11.07
CA GLY A 19 -51.51 -12.85 11.66
C GLY A 19 -50.60 -13.73 10.80
N THR A 20 -50.58 -15.04 11.08
CA THR A 20 -49.76 -16.00 10.34
C THR A 20 -50.59 -16.66 9.23
N ALA A 21 -50.20 -16.44 7.96
CA ALA A 21 -50.94 -16.94 6.80
C ALA A 21 -50.77 -18.45 6.60
N VAL A 22 -49.56 -18.97 6.81
CA VAL A 22 -49.22 -20.40 6.80
C VAL A 22 -48.14 -20.62 7.86
N ALA A 23 -48.36 -21.55 8.78
CA ALA A 23 -47.37 -21.99 9.77
C ALA A 23 -47.18 -23.49 9.63
N ALA A 24 -45.94 -23.96 9.70
CA ALA A 24 -45.66 -25.37 9.92
C ALA A 24 -44.77 -25.50 11.16
N ILE A 25 -45.34 -26.14 12.18
CA ILE A 25 -44.70 -26.32 13.48
C ILE A 25 -44.52 -27.83 13.66
N THR A 26 -43.28 -28.26 13.87
CA THR A 26 -42.96 -29.65 14.17
C THR A 26 -42.04 -29.71 15.38
N ASN A 27 -42.24 -30.71 16.24
CA ASN A 27 -41.39 -30.94 17.40
C ASN A 27 -40.15 -31.80 17.05
N SER A 28 -40.07 -32.33 15.81
CA SER A 28 -38.92 -33.03 15.25
C SER A 28 -39.09 -33.23 13.73
N GLY A 29 -38.06 -32.95 12.92
CA GLY A 29 -38.06 -33.12 11.45
C GLY A 29 -38.33 -31.83 10.67
N ILE A 30 -38.56 -31.95 9.36
CA ILE A 30 -38.76 -30.80 8.46
C ILE A 30 -40.20 -30.27 8.56
N GLY A 31 -40.36 -29.01 8.98
CA GLY A 31 -41.67 -28.35 9.04
C GLY A 31 -42.23 -27.99 7.66
N LEU A 32 -41.39 -27.44 6.78
CA LEU A 32 -41.72 -27.11 5.39
C LEU A 32 -40.57 -27.53 4.49
N TYR A 33 -40.86 -28.36 3.49
CA TYR A 33 -39.92 -28.80 2.47
C TYR A 33 -40.39 -28.29 1.12
N ALA A 34 -39.55 -27.55 0.42
CA ALA A 34 -39.81 -27.08 -0.94
C ALA A 34 -38.68 -27.57 -1.85
N ASP A 35 -38.99 -28.54 -2.70
CA ASP A 35 -38.10 -29.05 -3.74
C ASP A 35 -38.68 -28.68 -5.11
N GLY A 36 -37.91 -27.94 -5.89
CA GLY A 36 -38.31 -27.43 -7.18
C GLY A 36 -37.09 -27.04 -8.00
N THR A 37 -37.12 -27.35 -9.29
CA THR A 37 -36.00 -27.10 -10.22
C THR A 37 -35.77 -25.63 -10.56
N THR A 38 -36.60 -24.72 -10.04
CA THR A 38 -36.62 -23.30 -10.44
C THR A 38 -36.57 -22.30 -9.27
N MET A 39 -37.38 -22.41 -8.22
CA MET A 39 -37.36 -21.51 -7.05
C MET A 39 -38.02 -22.16 -5.80
N ALA A 40 -37.40 -22.06 -4.62
CA ALA A 40 -37.99 -22.54 -3.34
C ALA A 40 -38.70 -21.44 -2.53
N THR A 41 -38.26 -20.17 -2.63
CA THR A 41 -38.88 -19.01 -1.94
C THR A 41 -38.74 -17.74 -2.79
N LYS A 42 -39.85 -17.02 -3.04
CA LYS A 42 -39.89 -15.75 -3.82
C LYS A 42 -40.53 -14.64 -3.00
N GLY A 43 -39.78 -13.58 -2.68
CA GLY A 43 -40.35 -12.34 -2.14
C GLY A 43 -41.05 -11.55 -3.25
N ILE A 44 -42.31 -11.17 -3.07
CA ILE A 44 -43.03 -10.24 -3.96
C ILE A 44 -43.28 -8.95 -3.17
N GLY A 45 -42.65 -7.85 -3.57
CA GLY A 45 -42.79 -6.51 -2.99
C GLY A 45 -42.64 -5.41 -4.05
N ALA A 46 -42.84 -4.15 -3.68
CA ALA A 46 -42.93 -2.98 -4.58
C ALA A 46 -41.69 -2.72 -5.47
N ASN A 47 -40.59 -3.47 -5.27
CA ASN A 47 -39.37 -3.43 -6.07
C ASN A 47 -39.12 -4.72 -6.89
N GLY A 48 -40.16 -5.48 -7.27
CA GLY A 48 -39.99 -6.80 -7.93
C GLY A 48 -39.48 -6.76 -9.39
N PRO A 49 -38.88 -7.85 -9.93
CA PRO A 49 -38.56 -9.13 -9.29
C PRO A 49 -37.04 -9.36 -9.20
N THR A 50 -36.47 -9.49 -8.01
CA THR A 50 -35.14 -10.09 -7.86
C THR A 50 -35.25 -11.60 -8.01
N VAL A 51 -34.62 -12.15 -9.06
CA VAL A 51 -34.32 -13.58 -9.15
C VAL A 51 -33.09 -13.80 -8.27
N GLY A 52 -33.31 -13.98 -6.97
CA GLY A 52 -32.24 -14.13 -5.99
C GLY A 52 -32.66 -15.10 -4.89
N TYR A 53 -31.77 -16.03 -4.57
CA TYR A 53 -31.99 -17.06 -3.56
C TYR A 53 -32.03 -16.47 -2.14
N SER A 54 -33.08 -16.86 -1.43
CA SER A 54 -33.14 -17.16 0.01
C SER A 54 -32.74 -16.10 1.04
N GLY A 55 -33.73 -15.69 1.84
CA GLY A 55 -33.54 -15.68 3.29
C GLY A 55 -34.12 -16.98 3.84
N VAL A 56 -33.29 -17.85 4.44
CA VAL A 56 -33.77 -18.99 5.24
C VAL A 56 -32.96 -19.11 6.54
N GLN A 57 -33.68 -18.82 7.62
CA GLN A 57 -33.83 -19.55 8.88
C GLN A 57 -32.61 -20.28 9.50
N GLY A 58 -32.07 -19.71 10.57
CA GLY A 58 -31.35 -20.47 11.59
C GLY A 58 -32.31 -21.11 12.60
N THR A 59 -32.16 -22.41 12.83
CA THR A 59 -32.56 -23.10 14.07
C THR A 59 -31.64 -24.28 14.28
N THR A 60 -31.42 -24.65 15.55
CA THR A 60 -30.53 -25.72 15.98
C THR A 60 -30.95 -27.06 15.38
N ASN A 61 -30.01 -27.75 14.73
CA ASN A 61 -30.13 -28.98 13.93
C ASN A 61 -30.57 -28.72 12.48
N PHE A 62 -29.57 -28.67 11.59
CA PHE A 62 -29.68 -28.54 10.14
C PHE A 62 -30.33 -29.77 9.50
N ASP A 63 -31.29 -29.55 8.59
CA ASP A 63 -31.80 -30.55 7.63
C ASP A 63 -31.73 -29.91 6.24
N GLY A 64 -30.63 -30.18 5.54
CA GLY A 64 -30.27 -29.51 4.29
C GLY A 64 -30.97 -30.03 3.03
N ASN A 65 -30.73 -29.33 1.93
CA ASN A 65 -30.74 -29.94 0.60
C ASN A 65 -29.67 -31.05 0.58
N ALA A 66 -30.09 -32.31 0.39
CA ALA A 66 -29.27 -33.51 0.58
C ALA A 66 -28.12 -33.72 -0.44
N ALA A 67 -27.88 -32.78 -1.36
CA ALA A 67 -26.86 -32.92 -2.39
C ALA A 67 -25.48 -32.31 -2.03
N VAL A 68 -25.40 -31.44 -1.02
CA VAL A 68 -24.14 -30.80 -0.61
C VAL A 68 -23.95 -30.96 0.89
N ASP A 69 -23.31 -32.06 1.28
CA ASP A 69 -22.80 -32.29 2.63
C ASP A 69 -21.29 -32.01 2.66
N ILE A 70 -20.88 -30.93 3.33
CA ILE A 70 -19.47 -30.64 3.56
C ILE A 70 -19.10 -31.27 4.91
N ASN A 71 -18.60 -32.51 4.83
CA ASN A 71 -18.24 -33.30 6.00
C ASN A 71 -17.46 -32.50 7.05
N GLY A 72 -18.00 -32.47 8.28
CA GLY A 72 -17.36 -31.86 9.45
C GLY A 72 -17.73 -30.41 9.75
N PHE A 73 -18.59 -29.77 8.94
CA PHE A 73 -19.04 -28.39 9.17
C PHE A 73 -20.54 -28.30 9.52
N GLU A 74 -20.88 -27.47 10.51
CA GLU A 74 -22.26 -27.08 10.82
C GLU A 74 -22.56 -25.72 10.17
N ILE A 75 -23.30 -25.73 9.06
CA ILE A 75 -23.48 -24.54 8.19
C ILE A 75 -24.86 -23.92 8.42
N GLY A 76 -24.89 -22.63 8.82
CA GLY A 76 -26.14 -21.88 8.97
C GLY A 76 -26.73 -21.36 7.65
N LEU A 77 -25.89 -20.79 6.78
CA LEU A 77 -26.28 -20.34 5.43
C LEU A 77 -25.20 -20.73 4.42
N LEU A 78 -25.61 -21.27 3.27
CA LEU A 78 -24.71 -21.64 2.17
C LEU A 78 -25.15 -20.93 0.88
N GLY A 79 -24.34 -19.98 0.39
CA GLY A 79 -24.55 -19.29 -0.88
C GLY A 79 -23.77 -19.96 -2.02
N VAL A 80 -24.46 -20.73 -2.87
CA VAL A 80 -23.86 -21.38 -4.06
C VAL A 80 -24.40 -20.73 -5.33
N SER A 81 -23.50 -20.22 -6.18
CA SER A 81 -23.83 -19.70 -7.50
C SER A 81 -22.91 -20.34 -8.52
N THR A 82 -23.48 -21.19 -9.39
CA THR A 82 -22.76 -21.91 -10.44
C THR A 82 -23.44 -21.62 -11.79
N GLY A 83 -22.85 -20.73 -12.58
CA GLY A 83 -23.29 -20.40 -13.93
C GLY A 83 -22.31 -20.91 -15.00
N THR A 84 -22.71 -20.81 -16.27
CA THR A 84 -21.84 -21.15 -17.41
C THR A 84 -20.78 -20.07 -17.70
N THR A 85 -20.92 -18.90 -17.09
CA THR A 85 -20.04 -17.74 -17.21
C THR A 85 -19.42 -17.41 -15.85
N VAL A 86 -18.11 -17.17 -15.81
CA VAL A 86 -17.37 -16.97 -14.55
C VAL A 86 -17.40 -15.52 -14.03
N SER A 87 -18.03 -14.58 -14.74
CA SER A 87 -17.94 -13.14 -14.46
C SER A 87 -19.16 -12.53 -13.76
N ASP A 88 -20.26 -13.26 -13.65
CA ASP A 88 -21.56 -12.75 -13.19
C ASP A 88 -22.18 -13.60 -12.06
N ASN A 89 -21.41 -14.52 -11.48
CA ASN A 89 -21.88 -15.39 -10.41
C ASN A 89 -21.49 -14.80 -9.04
N PHE A 90 -22.50 -14.57 -8.21
CA PHE A 90 -22.31 -14.15 -6.81
C PHE A 90 -22.92 -15.19 -5.90
N GLY A 91 -22.11 -15.80 -5.03
CA GLY A 91 -22.62 -16.69 -3.98
C GLY A 91 -23.49 -15.92 -2.97
N VAL A 92 -23.05 -14.73 -2.58
CA VAL A 92 -23.79 -13.79 -1.72
C VAL A 92 -23.63 -12.38 -2.28
N TYR A 93 -24.75 -11.66 -2.46
CA TYR A 93 -24.77 -10.26 -2.91
C TYR A 93 -25.54 -9.39 -1.91
N GLY A 94 -24.82 -8.69 -1.02
CA GLY A 94 -25.39 -7.87 0.05
C GLY A 94 -25.35 -6.38 -0.28
N VAL A 95 -26.50 -5.70 -0.21
CA VAL A 95 -26.62 -4.24 -0.33
C VAL A 95 -27.38 -3.71 0.88
N SER A 96 -26.84 -2.67 1.52
CA SER A 96 -27.41 -2.04 2.70
C SER A 96 -27.07 -0.55 2.71
N ASN A 97 -27.88 0.25 3.40
CA ASN A 97 -27.63 1.68 3.62
C ASN A 97 -26.73 1.96 4.83
N ASN A 98 -26.27 0.92 5.54
CA ASN A 98 -25.33 1.04 6.66
C ASN A 98 -24.28 -0.07 6.62
N VAL A 99 -24.63 -1.27 7.10
CA VAL A 99 -23.74 -2.44 7.13
C VAL A 99 -24.24 -3.47 6.14
N GLY A 100 -23.44 -3.77 5.11
CA GLY A 100 -23.77 -4.78 4.09
C GLY A 100 -23.61 -6.21 4.61
N VAL A 101 -22.52 -6.47 5.33
CA VAL A 101 -22.21 -7.77 5.96
C VAL A 101 -21.60 -7.52 7.34
N PHE A 102 -22.09 -8.22 8.37
CA PHE A 102 -21.54 -8.19 9.73
C PHE A 102 -21.21 -9.61 10.18
N GLY A 103 -19.92 -9.92 10.31
CA GLY A 103 -19.44 -11.18 10.86
C GLY A 103 -18.94 -10.98 12.29
N ALA A 104 -19.37 -11.83 13.22
CA ALA A 104 -18.92 -11.79 14.61
C ALA A 104 -18.82 -13.21 15.18
N ALA A 105 -17.68 -13.52 15.77
CA ALA A 105 -17.43 -14.76 16.49
C ALA A 105 -16.35 -14.52 17.56
N PRO A 106 -16.32 -15.29 18.66
CA PRO A 106 -15.29 -15.16 19.69
C PRO A 106 -13.88 -15.55 19.20
N ASN A 107 -13.79 -16.38 18.16
CA ASN A 107 -12.51 -16.88 17.62
C ASN A 107 -12.15 -16.22 16.29
N LEU A 108 -12.93 -16.46 15.23
CA LEU A 108 -12.67 -15.97 13.88
C LEU A 108 -13.97 -15.48 13.23
N ALA A 109 -14.04 -14.17 12.97
CA ALA A 109 -15.23 -13.54 12.41
C ALA A 109 -15.45 -13.84 10.91
N GLY A 110 -14.38 -14.21 10.18
CA GLY A 110 -14.46 -14.58 8.76
C GLY A 110 -13.15 -15.17 8.25
N GLU A 111 -13.28 -16.12 7.32
CA GLU A 111 -12.18 -16.75 6.58
C GLU A 111 -12.47 -16.62 5.08
N PHE A 112 -11.45 -16.26 4.30
CA PHE A 112 -11.58 -16.06 2.85
C PHE A 112 -10.55 -16.91 2.12
N VAL A 113 -11.00 -17.70 1.15
CA VAL A 113 -10.13 -18.45 0.25
C VAL A 113 -10.15 -17.77 -1.12
N GLY A 114 -9.01 -17.19 -1.51
CA GLY A 114 -8.87 -16.38 -2.71
C GLY A 114 -8.68 -14.89 -2.43
N ASP A 115 -8.74 -14.07 -3.48
CA ASP A 115 -8.50 -12.63 -3.38
C ASP A 115 -9.68 -11.90 -2.73
N VAL A 116 -9.37 -10.96 -1.82
CA VAL A 116 -10.34 -10.02 -1.24
C VAL A 116 -10.11 -8.64 -1.85
N GLN A 117 -11.11 -8.11 -2.55
CA GLN A 117 -11.02 -6.83 -3.25
C GLN A 117 -11.83 -5.73 -2.54
N ILE A 118 -11.23 -4.53 -2.43
CA ILE A 118 -11.91 -3.30 -2.03
C ILE A 118 -12.01 -2.39 -3.25
N GLY A 119 -13.23 -1.93 -3.57
CA GLY A 119 -13.49 -1.10 -4.76
C GLY A 119 -12.87 0.31 -4.68
N ARG A 120 -12.84 1.03 -5.81
CA ARG A 120 -12.14 2.33 -6.00
C ARG A 120 -12.48 3.45 -5.00
N GLN A 121 -13.57 3.34 -4.25
CA GLN A 121 -14.00 4.32 -3.24
C GLN A 121 -14.13 3.70 -1.84
N GLY A 122 -13.73 2.44 -1.66
CA GLY A 122 -13.74 1.77 -0.38
C GLY A 122 -12.40 1.92 0.35
N GLU A 123 -12.42 1.72 1.66
CA GLU A 123 -11.24 1.72 2.52
C GLU A 123 -11.26 0.49 3.43
N MET A 124 -10.10 -0.10 3.70
CA MET A 124 -9.95 -1.10 4.76
C MET A 124 -9.70 -0.38 6.09
N ARG A 125 -10.66 -0.41 7.00
CA ARG A 125 -10.49 0.12 8.36
C ARG A 125 -10.18 -1.01 9.34
N LEU A 126 -9.03 -0.93 10.00
CA LEU A 126 -8.61 -1.82 11.08
C LEU A 126 -8.54 -0.99 12.37
N THR A 127 -9.39 -1.31 13.35
CA THR A 127 -9.35 -0.68 14.69
C THR A 127 -8.55 -1.52 15.70
N GLY A 128 -8.23 -2.76 15.33
CA GLY A 128 -7.31 -3.60 16.08
C GLY A 128 -5.86 -3.09 15.99
N PRO A 129 -4.97 -3.60 16.84
CA PRO A 129 -3.62 -3.09 16.98
C PRO A 129 -2.70 -3.41 15.78
N GLN A 130 -2.95 -4.50 15.06
CA GLN A 130 -2.00 -5.03 14.09
C GLN A 130 -2.68 -5.56 12.81
N LEU A 131 -1.94 -5.47 11.70
CA LEU A 131 -2.11 -6.29 10.51
C LEU A 131 -0.90 -7.23 10.38
N ILE A 132 -1.15 -8.52 10.19
CA ILE A 132 -0.11 -9.54 10.12
C ILE A 132 -0.26 -10.32 8.81
N MET A 133 0.83 -10.37 8.04
CA MET A 133 0.93 -11.20 6.83
C MET A 133 1.82 -12.40 7.13
N ARG A 134 1.36 -13.60 6.80
CA ARG A 134 2.07 -14.86 7.05
C ARG A 134 2.27 -15.64 5.75
N ALA A 135 3.42 -16.29 5.63
CA ALA A 135 3.65 -17.27 4.58
C ALA A 135 3.48 -18.69 5.17
N GLY A 136 2.25 -19.20 5.17
CA GLY A 136 1.92 -20.52 5.74
C GLY A 136 1.81 -20.53 7.27
N GLU A 137 1.90 -21.72 7.86
CA GLU A 137 1.86 -21.88 9.32
C GLU A 137 3.24 -21.56 9.93
N GLY A 138 3.37 -20.40 10.57
CA GLY A 138 4.43 -20.14 11.55
C GLY A 138 5.13 -18.80 11.41
N ASP A 139 5.44 -18.38 10.17
CA ASP A 139 6.29 -17.21 9.98
C ASP A 139 5.48 -15.96 9.56
N ASN A 140 5.48 -14.96 10.45
CA ASN A 140 5.06 -13.61 10.10
C ASN A 140 6.11 -13.03 9.13
N THR A 141 5.69 -12.70 7.92
CA THR A 141 6.59 -12.11 6.91
C THR A 141 6.56 -10.58 6.95
N ILE A 142 5.40 -9.99 7.27
CA ILE A 142 5.21 -8.54 7.40
C ILE A 142 4.23 -8.26 8.55
N ILE A 143 4.58 -7.32 9.43
CA ILE A 143 3.71 -6.83 10.51
C ILE A 143 3.58 -5.31 10.38
N LEU A 144 2.34 -4.81 10.41
CA LEU A 144 2.04 -3.39 10.61
C LEU A 144 1.44 -3.25 12.01
N ASP A 145 2.16 -2.59 12.92
CA ASP A 145 1.78 -2.43 14.32
C ASP A 145 1.51 -0.96 14.65
N ALA A 146 0.28 -0.65 15.02
CA ALA A 146 -0.14 0.70 15.40
C ALA A 146 0.08 1.01 16.89
N THR A 147 0.56 0.05 17.67
CA THR A 147 0.79 0.15 19.13
C THR A 147 2.26 0.22 19.51
N ALA A 148 3.15 0.14 18.52
CA ALA A 148 4.58 0.21 18.73
C ALA A 148 5.04 1.66 19.05
N GLY A 149 4.90 2.05 20.32
CA GLY A 149 5.46 3.29 20.88
C GLY A 149 4.47 4.45 21.06
N GLU A 150 4.97 5.60 21.52
CA GLU A 150 4.24 6.83 21.90
C GLU A 150 3.53 7.51 20.71
N GLY A 151 2.54 6.84 20.10
CA GLY A 151 1.80 7.35 18.94
C GLY A 151 2.51 7.14 17.59
N THR A 152 3.50 6.25 17.55
CA THR A 152 4.18 5.82 16.32
C THR A 152 3.66 4.46 15.86
N GLY A 153 3.62 4.26 14.53
CA GLY A 153 3.41 2.93 13.95
C GLY A 153 4.74 2.29 13.57
N LEU A 154 4.81 0.97 13.62
CA LEU A 154 5.98 0.18 13.22
C LEU A 154 5.63 -0.72 12.04
N ILE A 155 6.59 -0.87 11.13
CA ILE A 155 6.55 -1.84 10.05
C ILE A 155 7.72 -2.80 10.24
N GLU A 156 7.43 -4.07 10.49
CA GLU A 156 8.43 -5.13 10.58
C GLU A 156 8.38 -5.99 9.33
N ALA A 157 9.50 -6.13 8.64
CA ALA A 157 9.66 -7.00 7.48
C ALA A 157 11.10 -7.52 7.40
N GLY A 158 11.28 -8.77 6.98
CA GLY A 158 12.60 -9.38 6.86
C GLY A 158 13.47 -8.79 5.74
N ALA A 159 12.84 -8.26 4.68
CA ALA A 159 13.52 -7.56 3.60
C ALA A 159 12.61 -6.52 2.96
N PHE A 160 13.20 -5.41 2.50
CA PHE A 160 12.50 -4.34 1.79
C PHE A 160 13.20 -4.06 0.46
N ASN A 161 12.48 -4.24 -0.66
CA ASN A 161 13.01 -3.99 -2.00
C ASN A 161 12.40 -2.71 -2.59
N VAL A 162 13.23 -1.69 -2.81
CA VAL A 162 12.82 -0.40 -3.37
C VAL A 162 13.11 -0.36 -4.87
N THR A 163 12.06 -0.17 -5.68
CA THR A 163 12.18 -0.08 -7.15
C THR A 163 11.92 1.33 -7.70
N GLY A 164 11.57 2.29 -6.82
CA GLY A 164 11.19 3.64 -7.20
C GLY A 164 12.33 4.66 -7.30
N GLY A 165 13.52 4.32 -6.78
CA GLY A 165 14.69 5.18 -6.63
C GLY A 165 15.95 4.40 -6.20
N SER A 166 17.08 5.07 -5.95
CA SER A 166 18.36 4.37 -5.74
C SER A 166 19.24 4.85 -4.57
N ASP A 167 19.06 6.06 -4.06
CA ASP A 167 19.86 6.61 -2.97
C ASP A 167 19.09 6.62 -1.64
N LEU A 168 19.85 6.66 -0.55
CA LEU A 168 19.35 6.97 0.79
C LEU A 168 19.59 8.46 1.04
N SER A 169 18.51 9.20 1.25
CA SER A 169 18.54 10.64 1.43
C SER A 169 17.94 11.05 2.78
N GLU A 170 18.43 12.16 3.30
CA GLU A 170 17.78 12.91 4.38
C GLU A 170 17.34 14.27 3.86
N ASN A 171 16.26 14.80 4.43
CA ASN A 171 15.72 16.09 4.04
C ASN A 171 16.36 17.22 4.85
N PHE A 172 17.04 18.14 4.16
CA PHE A 172 17.70 19.30 4.75
C PHE A 172 17.10 20.62 4.28
N ASN A 173 17.18 21.61 5.17
CA ASN A 173 17.04 23.01 4.77
C ASN A 173 18.36 23.49 4.21
N ILE A 174 18.31 24.07 3.01
CA ILE A 174 19.47 24.62 2.32
C ILE A 174 19.28 26.13 2.27
N VAL A 175 20.20 26.88 2.89
CA VAL A 175 20.18 28.34 2.86
C VAL A 175 20.43 28.80 1.41
N PRO A 176 19.44 29.41 0.74
CA PRO A 176 19.60 29.79 -0.64
C PRO A 176 20.58 30.96 -0.76
N SER A 177 21.50 30.87 -1.72
CA SER A 177 22.24 32.05 -2.17
C SER A 177 21.27 32.96 -2.92
N VAL A 178 21.18 34.24 -2.54
CA VAL A 178 20.22 35.22 -3.06
C VAL A 178 20.02 35.08 -4.58
N GLY A 179 18.80 34.72 -5.01
CA GLY A 179 18.43 34.61 -6.43
C GLY A 179 18.68 33.27 -7.10
N SER A 180 19.02 32.21 -6.38
CA SER A 180 19.33 30.88 -6.94
C SER A 180 18.31 29.83 -6.49
N SER A 181 17.70 29.09 -7.42
CA SER A 181 16.98 27.85 -7.10
C SER A 181 17.97 26.72 -6.82
N ILE A 182 17.65 25.85 -5.86
CA ILE A 182 18.43 24.65 -5.58
C ILE A 182 17.96 23.54 -6.51
N GLU A 183 18.78 23.24 -7.52
CA GLU A 183 18.47 22.21 -8.52
C GLU A 183 18.97 20.83 -8.07
N PRO A 184 18.29 19.72 -8.45
CA PRO A 184 18.84 18.39 -8.27
C PRO A 184 20.24 18.23 -8.90
N GLY A 185 21.09 17.45 -8.25
CA GLY A 185 22.50 17.25 -8.57
C GLY A 185 23.43 18.33 -8.02
N THR A 186 22.90 19.34 -7.34
CA THR A 186 23.70 20.38 -6.66
C THR A 186 24.44 19.77 -5.48
N VAL A 187 25.75 20.03 -5.39
CA VAL A 187 26.59 19.64 -4.25
C VAL A 187 26.44 20.67 -3.12
N VAL A 188 26.21 20.17 -1.91
CA VAL A 188 25.96 20.99 -0.72
C VAL A 188 26.95 20.70 0.40
N SER A 189 27.21 21.72 1.22
CA SER A 189 28.10 21.66 2.37
C SER A 189 27.37 22.08 3.64
N ILE A 190 27.84 21.61 4.80
CA ILE A 190 27.37 22.03 6.12
C ILE A 190 27.61 23.53 6.28
N ASP A 191 26.56 24.26 6.67
CA ASP A 191 26.67 25.68 6.99
C ASP A 191 27.25 25.86 8.42
N PRO A 192 28.45 26.45 8.58
CA PRO A 192 29.00 26.74 9.90
C PRO A 192 28.23 27.84 10.64
N ALA A 193 27.44 28.67 9.93
CA ALA A 193 26.67 29.76 10.51
C ALA A 193 25.28 29.33 11.02
N SER A 194 24.74 28.22 10.48
CA SER A 194 23.37 27.77 10.74
C SER A 194 23.34 26.28 11.10
N ALA A 195 23.25 25.98 12.39
CA ALA A 195 23.29 24.60 12.88
C ALA A 195 22.22 23.71 12.22
N GLY A 196 22.64 22.55 11.71
CA GLY A 196 21.76 21.57 11.04
C GLY A 196 21.31 21.95 9.63
N GLN A 197 21.75 23.10 9.10
CA GLN A 197 21.44 23.53 7.74
C GLN A 197 22.64 23.36 6.81
N LEU A 198 22.34 23.37 5.52
CA LEU A 198 23.33 23.27 4.46
C LEU A 198 23.37 24.55 3.62
N VAL A 199 24.44 24.73 2.87
CA VAL A 199 24.62 25.76 1.85
C VAL A 199 25.08 25.12 0.56
N VAL A 200 24.89 25.80 -0.57
CA VAL A 200 25.50 25.39 -1.84
C VAL A 200 27.02 25.42 -1.67
N SER A 201 27.69 24.32 -2.00
CA SER A 201 29.16 24.28 -1.96
C SER A 201 29.73 25.32 -2.94
N ALA A 202 30.76 26.05 -2.53
CA ALA A 202 31.37 27.10 -3.35
C ALA A 202 32.91 27.11 -3.27
N GLU A 203 33.48 26.12 -2.58
CA GLU A 203 34.92 25.99 -2.36
C GLU A 203 35.41 24.65 -2.89
N ALA A 204 36.51 24.64 -3.65
CA ALA A 204 37.13 23.41 -4.09
C ALA A 204 37.78 22.66 -2.91
N TYR A 205 37.57 21.34 -2.82
CA TYR A 205 38.01 20.50 -1.69
C TYR A 205 37.46 20.95 -0.33
N ASP A 206 36.16 21.25 -0.28
CA ASP A 206 35.49 21.62 0.94
C ASP A 206 35.26 20.39 1.83
N ARG A 207 35.88 20.40 3.00
CA ARG A 207 35.73 19.34 4.01
C ARG A 207 34.37 19.32 4.71
N LYS A 208 33.55 20.35 4.48
CA LYS A 208 32.19 20.45 4.99
C LYS A 208 31.17 19.81 4.05
N VAL A 209 31.60 19.19 2.94
CA VAL A 209 30.67 18.59 1.98
C VAL A 209 29.75 17.58 2.66
N ALA A 210 28.44 17.76 2.47
CA ALA A 210 27.41 16.98 3.15
C ALA A 210 26.73 15.97 2.21
N GLY A 211 26.76 16.23 0.90
CA GLY A 211 26.16 15.35 -0.08
C GLY A 211 25.68 16.07 -1.33
N ILE A 212 24.77 15.43 -2.04
CA ILE A 212 24.24 15.90 -3.33
C ILE A 212 22.71 15.94 -3.24
N VAL A 213 22.10 17.04 -3.68
CA VAL A 213 20.63 17.12 -3.79
C VAL A 213 20.14 16.06 -4.78
N SER A 214 19.32 15.12 -4.32
CA SER A 214 18.85 13.98 -5.11
C SER A 214 17.76 14.36 -6.13
N GLY A 215 17.54 13.53 -7.14
CA GLY A 215 16.50 13.72 -8.17
C GLY A 215 17.01 14.05 -9.58
N ALA A 216 18.32 14.26 -9.77
CA ALA A 216 18.89 14.58 -11.08
C ALA A 216 18.92 13.37 -12.01
N GLY A 217 18.93 13.61 -13.32
CA GLY A 217 19.06 12.57 -14.35
C GLY A 217 17.96 11.52 -14.35
N GLY A 218 16.79 11.83 -13.77
CA GLY A 218 15.65 10.91 -13.66
C GLY A 218 15.79 9.86 -12.56
N VAL A 219 16.82 9.93 -11.72
CA VAL A 219 17.02 9.03 -10.58
C VAL A 219 16.48 9.70 -9.33
N ARG A 220 15.44 9.11 -8.73
CA ARG A 220 14.79 9.59 -7.50
C ARG A 220 15.44 8.96 -6.25
N PRO A 221 15.28 9.59 -5.08
CA PRO A 221 15.48 8.95 -3.78
C PRO A 221 14.80 7.59 -3.71
N GLY A 222 15.52 6.58 -3.24
CA GLY A 222 14.95 5.27 -2.93
C GLY A 222 14.31 5.25 -1.55
N MET A 223 15.00 5.82 -0.57
CA MET A 223 14.53 5.96 0.81
C MET A 223 14.84 7.36 1.30
N THR A 224 13.87 8.00 1.93
CA THR A 224 14.01 9.33 2.51
C THR A 224 13.70 9.26 4.00
N MET A 225 14.65 9.72 4.81
CA MET A 225 14.54 9.74 6.27
C MET A 225 14.27 11.17 6.76
N GLY A 226 13.51 11.29 7.85
CA GLY A 226 13.19 12.57 8.47
C GLY A 226 12.22 12.41 9.63
N GLN A 227 12.10 13.46 10.45
CA GLN A 227 11.16 13.51 11.56
C GLN A 227 10.42 14.84 11.51
N ARG A 228 9.11 14.77 11.21
CA ARG A 228 8.23 15.94 11.09
C ARG A 228 8.26 16.80 12.36
N GLY A 229 8.35 18.11 12.19
CA GLY A 229 8.38 19.09 13.29
C GLY A 229 9.68 19.12 14.10
N SER A 230 10.74 18.44 13.65
CA SER A 230 12.07 18.50 14.25
C SER A 230 13.07 19.24 13.37
N ILE A 231 14.35 19.31 13.77
CA ILE A 231 15.44 19.83 12.93
C ILE A 231 15.66 18.98 11.66
N ALA A 232 15.21 17.72 11.65
CA ALA A 232 15.31 16.79 10.53
C ALA A 232 14.05 16.78 9.62
N ASP A 233 13.40 17.94 9.48
CA ASP A 233 12.20 18.16 8.66
C ASP A 233 12.48 19.19 7.55
N GLY A 234 13.50 18.93 6.74
CA GLY A 234 13.90 19.82 5.65
C GLY A 234 13.08 19.67 4.36
N GLU A 235 13.32 20.56 3.40
CA GLU A 235 12.62 20.55 2.11
C GLU A 235 13.35 19.77 1.01
N HIS A 236 14.68 19.67 1.08
CA HIS A 236 15.50 19.14 0.00
C HIS A 236 16.09 17.77 0.35
N PRO A 237 15.84 16.71 -0.46
CA PRO A 237 16.46 15.42 -0.24
C PRO A 237 17.94 15.46 -0.65
N VAL A 238 18.83 15.17 0.30
CA VAL A 238 20.28 15.12 0.08
C VAL A 238 20.74 13.68 0.20
N ALA A 239 21.31 13.14 -0.88
CA ALA A 239 21.86 11.80 -0.95
C ALA A 239 23.10 11.68 -0.06
N LEU A 240 23.03 10.79 0.93
CA LEU A 240 24.14 10.47 1.83
C LEU A 240 24.91 9.24 1.37
N THR A 241 24.23 8.33 0.66
CA THR A 241 24.82 7.16 0.03
C THR A 241 23.95 6.66 -1.12
N GLY A 242 24.54 5.90 -2.04
CA GLY A 242 23.86 5.30 -3.20
C GLY A 242 24.25 5.94 -4.52
N ARG A 243 23.42 5.74 -5.54
CA ARG A 243 23.68 6.23 -6.91
C ARG A 243 22.86 7.49 -7.16
N VAL A 244 23.55 8.60 -7.41
CA VAL A 244 22.93 9.91 -7.68
C VAL A 244 23.67 10.61 -8.81
N TYR A 245 22.96 11.39 -9.63
CA TYR A 245 23.60 12.27 -10.59
C TYR A 245 24.06 13.56 -9.90
N VAL A 246 25.31 13.93 -10.13
CA VAL A 246 25.91 15.18 -9.65
C VAL A 246 26.15 16.13 -10.82
N ARG A 247 25.92 17.42 -10.61
CA ARG A 247 26.39 18.47 -11.50
C ARG A 247 27.90 18.53 -11.38
N ALA A 248 28.61 18.27 -12.46
CA ALA A 248 30.06 18.16 -12.48
C ALA A 248 30.69 19.19 -13.42
N ASP A 249 31.87 19.65 -13.04
CA ASP A 249 32.72 20.59 -13.75
C ASP A 249 34.00 19.86 -14.19
N ALA A 250 34.10 19.66 -15.50
CA ALA A 250 35.24 19.08 -16.20
C ALA A 250 35.98 20.15 -17.03
N SER A 251 35.84 21.44 -16.71
CA SER A 251 36.47 22.52 -17.47
C SER A 251 38.00 22.47 -17.45
N HIS A 252 38.59 21.91 -16.39
CA HIS A 252 40.05 21.76 -16.25
C HIS A 252 40.53 20.33 -16.43
N HIS A 253 39.70 19.35 -16.08
CA HIS A 253 40.04 17.94 -16.07
C HIS A 253 38.82 17.10 -16.43
N ALA A 254 38.94 16.27 -17.47
CA ALA A 254 37.95 15.25 -17.78
C ALA A 254 37.72 14.35 -16.56
N ILE A 255 36.48 13.88 -16.40
CA ILE A 255 36.06 12.89 -15.41
C ILE A 255 35.86 11.56 -16.12
N GLN A 256 36.43 10.50 -15.57
CA GLN A 256 36.31 9.13 -16.06
C GLN A 256 35.70 8.23 -14.97
N PRO A 257 35.02 7.13 -15.35
CA PRO A 257 34.50 6.17 -14.38
C PRO A 257 35.61 5.65 -13.45
N GLY A 258 35.34 5.65 -12.16
CA GLY A 258 36.29 5.28 -11.11
C GLY A 258 37.03 6.46 -10.47
N ASP A 259 37.01 7.65 -11.09
CA ASP A 259 37.63 8.84 -10.51
C ASP A 259 36.96 9.25 -9.20
N LEU A 260 37.77 9.64 -8.22
CA LEU A 260 37.27 10.29 -7.01
C LEU A 260 36.79 11.70 -7.35
N LEU A 261 35.63 12.08 -6.84
CA LEU A 261 35.07 13.42 -6.99
C LEU A 261 35.07 14.18 -5.66
N THR A 262 35.29 15.48 -5.75
CA THR A 262 35.28 16.47 -4.66
C THR A 262 34.48 17.70 -5.09
N THR A 263 34.19 18.64 -4.18
CA THR A 263 33.56 19.93 -4.55
C THR A 263 34.44 20.74 -5.51
N SER A 264 33.81 21.49 -6.42
CA SER A 264 34.43 22.47 -7.33
C SER A 264 34.42 23.88 -6.72
N ALA A 265 35.22 24.78 -7.30
CA ALA A 265 35.09 26.22 -7.08
C ALA A 265 33.84 26.79 -7.78
N LEU A 266 33.29 26.10 -8.78
CA LEU A 266 32.01 26.44 -9.39
C LEU A 266 30.87 26.07 -8.42
N PRO A 267 30.01 27.01 -7.98
CA PRO A 267 29.04 26.73 -6.92
C PRO A 267 28.07 25.60 -7.25
N GLY A 268 28.00 24.61 -6.38
CA GLY A 268 27.09 23.47 -6.50
C GLY A 268 27.59 22.36 -7.43
N TYR A 269 28.81 22.43 -7.93
CA TYR A 269 29.39 21.42 -8.82
C TYR A 269 30.44 20.57 -8.11
N ALA A 270 30.56 19.32 -8.53
CA ALA A 270 31.69 18.44 -8.24
C ALA A 270 32.78 18.57 -9.32
N MET A 271 34.01 18.20 -9.00
CA MET A 271 35.11 18.07 -9.94
C MET A 271 35.95 16.83 -9.61
N ARG A 272 36.81 16.41 -10.56
CA ARG A 272 37.77 15.33 -10.33
C ARG A 272 38.80 15.70 -9.26
N VAL A 273 39.11 14.77 -8.36
CA VAL A 273 40.25 14.87 -7.44
C VAL A 273 41.55 14.78 -8.25
N VAL A 274 42.38 15.81 -8.09
CA VAL A 274 43.75 15.91 -8.66
C VAL A 274 44.81 16.14 -7.59
N ASP A 275 44.42 16.74 -6.47
CA ASP A 275 45.25 16.95 -5.28
C ASP A 275 44.80 15.96 -4.21
N PHE A 276 45.53 14.86 -4.08
CA PHE A 276 45.20 13.77 -3.16
C PHE A 276 45.53 14.13 -1.70
N ASP A 277 46.35 15.15 -1.44
CA ASP A 277 46.68 15.58 -0.08
C ASP A 277 45.50 16.37 0.53
N ARG A 278 44.70 17.03 -0.31
CA ARG A 278 43.49 17.76 0.09
C ARG A 278 42.22 16.92 0.10
N ALA A 279 42.23 15.76 -0.54
CA ALA A 279 41.06 14.89 -0.71
C ALA A 279 40.45 14.35 0.60
N PRO A 280 41.23 13.98 1.65
CA PRO A 280 40.65 13.46 2.89
C PRO A 280 39.64 14.42 3.52
N GLY A 281 38.42 13.92 3.75
CA GLY A 281 37.27 14.67 4.27
C GLY A 281 36.51 15.52 3.25
N ALA A 282 36.93 15.58 1.99
CA ALA A 282 36.26 16.35 0.92
C ALA A 282 35.74 15.45 -0.23
N ILE A 283 35.91 14.13 -0.12
CA ILE A 283 35.46 13.18 -1.14
C ILE A 283 33.95 13.02 -1.07
N ILE A 284 33.29 13.21 -2.21
CA ILE A 284 31.85 12.98 -2.39
C ILE A 284 31.57 11.51 -2.72
N GLY A 285 32.44 10.91 -3.54
CA GLY A 285 32.28 9.55 -4.04
C GLY A 285 33.12 9.27 -5.26
N LYS A 286 32.72 8.23 -6.02
CA LYS A 286 33.37 7.83 -7.28
C LYS A 286 32.46 8.02 -8.48
N ALA A 287 32.99 8.58 -9.55
CA ALA A 287 32.29 8.69 -10.82
C ALA A 287 31.95 7.30 -11.39
N MET A 288 30.76 7.17 -11.95
CA MET A 288 30.26 5.99 -12.65
C MET A 288 30.05 6.25 -14.16
N THR A 289 30.06 7.52 -14.58
CA THR A 289 30.01 7.94 -15.98
C THR A 289 31.10 8.97 -16.26
N ALA A 290 31.49 9.10 -17.53
CA ALA A 290 32.48 10.08 -17.96
C ALA A 290 31.87 11.48 -18.20
N LEU A 291 32.71 12.52 -18.13
CA LEU A 291 32.44 13.87 -18.64
C LEU A 291 33.75 14.43 -19.20
N GLU A 292 33.84 14.57 -20.53
CA GLU A 292 35.09 14.91 -21.24
C GLU A 292 35.52 16.38 -21.06
N SER A 293 34.57 17.32 -21.08
CA SER A 293 34.85 18.75 -20.88
C SER A 293 33.59 19.52 -20.50
N GLY A 294 33.79 20.75 -19.99
CA GLY A 294 32.69 21.67 -19.64
C GLY A 294 31.91 21.21 -18.42
N THR A 295 30.62 21.55 -18.36
CA THR A 295 29.73 21.17 -17.25
C THR A 295 28.66 20.18 -17.71
N GLY A 296 28.25 19.28 -16.82
CA GLY A 296 27.25 18.26 -17.15
C GLY A 296 26.83 17.45 -15.93
N LEU A 297 25.98 16.44 -16.15
CA LEU A 297 25.63 15.47 -15.11
C LEU A 297 26.56 14.27 -15.18
N VAL A 298 27.07 13.84 -14.03
CA VAL A 298 27.86 12.63 -13.85
C VAL A 298 27.15 11.73 -12.84
N LEU A 299 26.91 10.47 -13.17
CA LEU A 299 26.44 9.50 -12.20
C LEU A 299 27.56 9.22 -11.21
N VAL A 300 27.27 9.28 -9.91
CA VAL A 300 28.23 9.07 -8.83
C VAL A 300 27.71 7.97 -7.90
N LEU A 301 28.64 7.14 -7.42
CA LEU A 301 28.43 6.31 -6.24
C LEU A 301 28.89 7.11 -5.01
N VAL A 302 27.93 7.58 -4.21
CA VAL A 302 28.19 8.43 -3.03
C VAL A 302 28.76 7.58 -1.90
N THR A 303 29.91 8.01 -1.37
CA THR A 303 30.61 7.38 -0.25
C THR A 303 31.22 8.47 0.63
N LEU A 304 30.38 9.30 1.25
CA LEU A 304 30.84 10.35 2.17
C LEU A 304 31.54 9.70 3.37
N GLN A 305 32.76 10.14 3.68
CA GLN A 305 33.58 9.70 4.82
C GLN A 305 34.32 10.87 5.45
#